data_AF-A0A162BQR4-F1
#
_entry.id   AF-A0A162BQR4-F1
#
_cell.length_a   1.000
_cell.length_b   1.000
_cell.length_c   1.000
_cell.angle_alpha   90.00
_cell.angle_beta   90.00
_cell.angle_gamma   90.00
#
_symmetry.space_group_name_H-M   'P 1'
#
loop_
_entity.id
_entity.type
_entity.pdbx_description
1 polymer ?
#
loop_
_entity_poly.entity_id
_entity_poly.type
_entity_poly.pdbx_seq_one_letter_code
_entity_poly.pdbx_strand_id
1 'polypeptide(L)'
;MSLEQDIARVVEASEKLSDVVDTKIEDIDNRVAQKAIEIDQKNAAVESRLTAKEQAVDAKIRDFQKALPLAPNTLVDSKFFNSICEANNTPTDVVTAHKTPWLSFLHDGTEGTGTVTRVSLDKLDEYGLTPNENFLNRGIGYKNHGGEAFYGSNYRVLLFDIEITKGRNSDANNGQFFVLSQGCDTHFGWGRGEFLTQASCWINVLECADTIRFYPSSNRSATIECNQSDLGKGWQYKHAIRSGWGGCHQPLFSGLGKMKVAICLPYVGTGNHGDNMVWADSVGFPYTHTDAAGYVGV
;
A
#
# COMPACT_ATOMS: atom_id res chain seq x y z
N MET A 1 -48.53 -66.00 -64.01
CA MET A 1 -48.54 -64.54 -64.19
C MET A 1 -48.68 -63.73 -62.89
N SER A 2 -49.05 -64.28 -61.71
CA SER A 2 -49.16 -63.44 -60.49
C SER A 2 -47.83 -63.21 -59.75
N LEU A 3 -46.96 -64.23 -59.66
CA LEU A 3 -45.70 -64.16 -58.90
C LEU A 3 -44.67 -63.16 -59.44
N GLU A 4 -44.51 -63.08 -60.77
CA GLU A 4 -43.57 -62.11 -61.40
C GLU A 4 -44.04 -60.66 -61.23
N GLN A 5 -45.35 -60.42 -61.25
CA GLN A 5 -45.93 -59.11 -60.96
C GLN A 5 -45.76 -58.72 -59.49
N ASP A 6 -45.88 -59.68 -58.58
CA ASP A 6 -45.68 -59.44 -57.15
C ASP A 6 -44.20 -59.17 -56.82
N ILE A 7 -43.25 -59.89 -57.45
CA ILE A 7 -41.81 -59.62 -57.33
C ILE A 7 -41.47 -58.21 -57.83
N ALA A 8 -42.00 -57.82 -59.01
CA ALA A 8 -41.77 -56.48 -59.56
C ALA A 8 -42.28 -55.37 -58.63
N ARG A 9 -43.46 -55.55 -58.01
CA ARG A 9 -44.02 -54.60 -57.03
C ARG A 9 -43.17 -54.50 -55.76
N VAL A 10 -42.62 -55.62 -55.28
CA VAL A 10 -41.75 -55.63 -54.10
C VAL A 10 -40.43 -54.91 -54.38
N VAL A 11 -39.82 -55.13 -55.55
CA VAL A 11 -38.60 -54.43 -55.95
C VAL A 11 -38.86 -52.92 -56.04
N GLU A 12 -39.92 -52.51 -56.72
CA GLU A 12 -40.29 -51.09 -56.84
C GLU A 12 -40.56 -50.45 -55.46
N ALA A 13 -41.22 -51.18 -54.55
CA ALA A 13 -41.44 -50.71 -53.19
C ALA A 13 -40.14 -50.61 -52.38
N SER A 14 -39.20 -51.52 -52.59
CA SER A 14 -37.89 -51.53 -51.93
C SER A 14 -36.99 -50.40 -52.41
N GLU A 15 -37.00 -50.10 -53.71
CA GLU A 15 -36.29 -48.94 -54.30
C GLU A 15 -36.85 -47.63 -53.75
N LYS A 16 -38.19 -47.47 -53.74
CA LYS A 16 -38.84 -46.30 -53.12
C LYS A 16 -38.51 -46.16 -51.63
N LEU A 17 -38.41 -47.28 -50.91
CA LEU A 17 -38.03 -47.25 -49.50
C LEU A 17 -36.58 -46.79 -49.33
N SER A 18 -35.66 -47.25 -50.19
CA SER A 18 -34.26 -46.81 -50.20
C SER A 18 -34.16 -45.30 -50.39
N ASP A 19 -34.85 -44.76 -51.41
CA ASP A 19 -34.85 -43.32 -51.71
C ASP A 19 -35.37 -42.48 -50.52
N VAL A 20 -36.42 -42.96 -49.85
CA VAL A 20 -36.99 -42.32 -48.66
C VAL A 20 -36.01 -42.37 -47.49
N VAL A 21 -35.30 -43.48 -47.30
CA VAL A 21 -34.30 -43.63 -46.23
C VAL A 21 -33.12 -42.70 -46.48
N ASP A 22 -32.59 -42.65 -47.70
CA ASP A 22 -31.47 -41.78 -48.07
C ASP A 22 -31.82 -40.30 -47.87
N THR A 23 -33.02 -39.89 -48.30
CA THR A 23 -33.54 -38.54 -48.06
C THR A 23 -33.61 -38.22 -46.56
N LYS A 24 -34.07 -39.18 -45.74
CA LYS A 24 -34.15 -38.99 -44.29
C LYS A 24 -32.79 -38.93 -43.60
N ILE A 25 -31.80 -39.66 -44.10
CA ILE A 25 -30.43 -39.60 -43.59
C ILE A 25 -29.86 -38.19 -43.84
N GLU A 26 -30.02 -37.68 -45.07
CA GLU A 26 -29.56 -36.33 -45.42
C GLU A 26 -30.26 -35.25 -44.57
N ASP A 27 -31.57 -35.37 -44.34
CA ASP A 27 -32.31 -34.48 -43.44
C ASP A 27 -31.79 -34.52 -41.98
N ILE A 28 -31.43 -35.71 -41.49
CA ILE A 28 -30.87 -35.89 -40.14
C ILE A 28 -29.50 -35.23 -40.06
N ASP A 29 -28.63 -35.47 -41.04
CA ASP A 29 -27.27 -34.91 -41.07
C ASP A 29 -27.30 -33.38 -41.12
N ASN A 30 -28.19 -32.82 -41.95
CA ASN A 30 -28.41 -31.38 -42.03
C ASN A 30 -28.89 -30.80 -40.68
N ARG A 31 -29.82 -31.47 -40.00
CA ARG A 31 -30.30 -31.04 -38.67
C ARG A 31 -29.22 -31.15 -37.60
N VAL A 32 -28.39 -32.19 -37.63
CA VAL A 32 -27.28 -32.37 -36.69
C VAL A 32 -26.23 -31.28 -36.91
N ALA A 33 -25.85 -31.00 -38.15
CA ALA A 33 -24.92 -29.92 -38.48
C ALA A 33 -25.45 -28.55 -38.02
N GLN A 34 -26.74 -28.27 -38.25
CA GLN A 34 -27.37 -27.04 -37.77
C GLN A 34 -27.39 -26.95 -36.24
N LYS A 35 -27.67 -28.05 -35.53
CA LYS A 35 -27.65 -28.10 -34.07
C LYS A 35 -26.25 -27.93 -33.49
N ALA A 36 -25.22 -28.47 -34.14
CA ALA A 36 -23.83 -28.27 -33.73
C ALA A 36 -23.46 -26.77 -33.79
N ILE A 37 -23.81 -26.09 -34.89
CA ILE A 37 -23.60 -24.64 -35.04
C ILE A 37 -24.35 -23.86 -33.96
N GLU A 38 -25.61 -24.20 -33.67
CA GLU A 38 -26.38 -23.55 -32.59
C GLU A 38 -25.73 -23.75 -31.21
N ILE A 39 -25.18 -24.93 -30.94
CA ILE A 39 -24.49 -25.23 -29.68
C ILE A 39 -23.22 -24.39 -29.56
N ASP A 40 -22.41 -24.32 -30.61
CA ASP A 40 -21.17 -23.54 -30.62
C ASP A 40 -21.45 -22.05 -30.41
N GLN A 41 -22.47 -21.50 -31.06
CA GLN A 41 -22.91 -20.12 -30.86
C GLN A 41 -23.37 -19.85 -29.42
N LYS A 42 -24.13 -20.78 -28.83
CA LYS A 42 -24.58 -20.67 -27.43
C LYS A 42 -23.40 -20.75 -26.46
N ASN A 43 -22.47 -21.67 -26.68
CA ASN A 43 -21.27 -21.82 -25.86
C ASN A 43 -20.42 -20.55 -25.90
N ALA A 44 -20.16 -20.00 -27.09
CA ALA A 44 -19.41 -18.74 -27.24
C ALA A 44 -20.11 -17.57 -26.52
N ALA A 45 -21.44 -17.49 -26.59
CA ALA A 45 -22.21 -16.47 -25.89
C ALA A 45 -22.18 -16.62 -24.35
N VAL A 46 -22.17 -17.87 -23.84
CA VAL A 46 -22.04 -18.17 -22.42
C VAL A 46 -20.65 -17.80 -21.92
N GLU A 47 -19.59 -18.20 -22.65
CA GLU A 47 -18.19 -17.91 -22.30
C GLU A 47 -17.96 -16.40 -22.21
N SER A 48 -18.41 -15.65 -23.22
CA SER A 48 -18.31 -14.19 -23.25
C SER A 48 -19.01 -13.54 -22.04
N ARG A 49 -20.20 -14.04 -21.66
CA ARG A 49 -20.92 -13.56 -20.49
C ARG A 49 -20.22 -13.91 -19.18
N LEU A 50 -19.59 -15.07 -19.09
CA LEU A 50 -18.84 -15.50 -17.91
C LEU A 50 -17.62 -14.61 -17.70
N THR A 51 -16.81 -14.41 -18.74
CA THR A 51 -15.64 -13.52 -18.68
C THR A 51 -16.01 -12.09 -18.30
N ALA A 52 -17.12 -11.55 -18.86
CA ALA A 52 -17.59 -10.22 -18.49
C ALA A 52 -18.03 -10.13 -17.02
N LYS A 53 -18.64 -11.19 -16.48
CA LYS A 53 -19.01 -11.27 -15.06
C LYS A 53 -17.79 -11.34 -14.14
N GLU A 54 -16.78 -12.14 -14.50
CA GLU A 54 -15.53 -12.24 -13.74
C GLU A 54 -14.83 -10.87 -13.66
N GLN A 55 -14.69 -10.18 -14.79
CA GLN A 55 -14.12 -8.82 -14.84
C GLN A 55 -14.92 -7.82 -13.98
N ALA A 56 -16.26 -7.90 -13.98
CA ALA A 56 -17.11 -7.03 -13.18
C ALA A 56 -17.00 -7.33 -11.67
N VAL A 57 -16.83 -8.60 -11.28
CA VAL A 57 -16.59 -9.00 -9.89
C VAL A 57 -15.23 -8.50 -9.42
N ASP A 58 -14.17 -8.67 -10.21
CA ASP A 58 -12.82 -8.19 -9.89
C ASP A 58 -12.76 -6.66 -9.76
N ALA A 59 -13.53 -5.93 -10.57
CA ALA A 59 -13.67 -4.49 -10.43
C ALA A 59 -14.34 -4.12 -9.11
N LYS A 60 -15.46 -4.78 -8.76
CA LYS A 60 -16.15 -4.54 -7.49
C LYS A 60 -15.28 -4.87 -6.29
N ILE A 61 -14.53 -5.98 -6.29
CA ILE A 61 -13.62 -6.34 -5.20
C ILE A 61 -12.57 -5.23 -5.00
N ARG A 62 -11.97 -4.72 -6.09
CA ARG A 62 -11.02 -3.60 -6.01
C ARG A 62 -11.64 -2.33 -5.45
N ASP A 63 -12.88 -2.03 -5.83
CA ASP A 63 -13.60 -0.86 -5.31
C ASP A 63 -13.95 -1.04 -3.82
N PHE A 64 -14.38 -2.23 -3.40
CA PHE A 64 -14.60 -2.56 -1.99
C PHE A 64 -13.31 -2.44 -1.16
N GLN A 65 -12.17 -2.92 -1.67
CA GLN A 65 -10.88 -2.79 -1.00
C GLN A 65 -10.43 -1.34 -0.81
N LYS A 66 -10.78 -0.44 -1.75
CA LYS A 66 -10.57 1.01 -1.61
C LYS A 66 -11.58 1.65 -0.64
N ALA A 67 -12.79 1.11 -0.57
CA ALA A 67 -13.87 1.62 0.28
C ALA A 67 -13.82 1.10 1.73
N LEU A 68 -12.90 0.19 2.07
CA LEU A 68 -12.68 -0.22 3.46
C LEU A 68 -12.42 1.03 4.32
N PRO A 69 -13.05 1.14 5.50
CA PRO A 69 -12.99 2.35 6.33
C PRO A 69 -11.54 2.72 6.66
N LEU A 70 -11.30 4.03 6.81
CA LEU A 70 -10.01 4.57 7.28
C LEU A 70 -9.65 3.89 8.61
N ALA A 71 -8.72 2.94 8.58
CA ALA A 71 -8.26 2.36 9.81
C ALA A 71 -7.41 3.39 10.58
N PRO A 72 -7.46 3.38 11.92
CA PRO A 72 -6.61 4.24 12.72
C PRO A 72 -5.14 3.93 12.43
N ASN A 73 -4.28 4.95 12.59
CA ASN A 73 -2.85 4.76 12.47
C ASN A 73 -2.38 3.71 13.48
N THR A 74 -1.72 2.67 12.99
CA THR A 74 -1.16 1.59 13.82
C THR A 74 0.15 1.98 14.49
N LEU A 75 0.69 3.17 14.18
CA LEU A 75 1.84 3.77 14.83
C LEU A 75 1.42 4.66 16.00
N VAL A 76 1.71 4.19 17.21
CA VAL A 76 1.47 4.94 18.45
C VAL A 76 2.31 6.22 18.45
N ASP A 77 1.76 7.35 18.88
CA ASP A 77 2.50 8.62 19.10
C ASP A 77 3.21 9.18 17.83
N SER A 78 2.82 8.73 16.65
CA SER A 78 3.38 9.17 15.36
C SER A 78 3.16 10.66 15.04
N LYS A 79 2.20 11.29 15.73
CA LYS A 79 1.92 12.72 15.61
C LYS A 79 2.90 13.56 16.43
N PHE A 80 3.10 13.21 17.70
CA PHE A 80 3.79 14.09 18.65
C PHE A 80 5.22 13.65 18.92
N PHE A 81 5.53 12.37 18.78
CA PHE A 81 6.80 11.76 19.16
C PHE A 81 7.19 12.10 20.61
N ASN A 82 6.20 12.12 21.52
CA ASN A 82 6.38 12.39 22.94
C ASN A 82 7.43 11.48 23.59
N SER A 83 7.54 10.23 23.12
CA SER A 83 8.52 9.25 23.62
C SER A 83 9.90 9.33 22.94
N ILE A 84 10.22 10.42 22.25
CA ILE A 84 11.52 10.66 21.59
C ILE A 84 12.07 12.04 21.97
N CYS A 85 13.32 12.07 22.42
CA CYS A 85 14.00 13.24 22.98
C CYS A 85 13.35 13.75 24.28
N GLU A 86 14.16 14.05 25.30
CA GLU A 86 13.65 14.66 26.53
C GLU A 86 13.29 16.14 26.36
N ALA A 87 14.04 16.84 25.50
CA ALA A 87 13.83 18.25 25.17
C ALA A 87 13.61 18.44 23.65
N ASN A 88 12.71 19.35 23.30
CA ASN A 88 12.51 19.75 21.91
C ASN A 88 13.71 20.55 21.41
N ASN A 89 13.98 20.46 20.10
CA ASN A 89 15.01 21.26 19.42
C ASN A 89 16.44 21.00 19.93
N THR A 90 16.66 19.93 20.71
CA THR A 90 17.98 19.52 21.18
C THR A 90 18.37 18.20 20.51
N PRO A 91 19.46 18.17 19.71
CA PRO A 91 19.98 16.92 19.18
C PRO A 91 20.33 15.95 20.30
N THR A 92 19.78 14.75 20.24
CA THR A 92 20.05 13.67 21.20
C THR A 92 20.56 12.47 20.44
N ASP A 93 21.50 11.73 21.02
CA ASP A 93 21.97 10.46 20.45
C ASP A 93 20.79 9.54 20.13
N VAL A 94 20.75 9.05 18.89
CA VAL A 94 19.57 8.34 18.37
C VAL A 94 19.35 6.99 19.06
N VAL A 95 20.38 6.36 19.62
CA VAL A 95 20.22 5.09 20.35
C VAL A 95 19.54 5.33 21.70
N THR A 96 19.87 6.44 22.36
CA THR A 96 19.41 6.75 23.72
C THR A 96 18.20 7.68 23.79
N ALA A 97 17.85 8.35 22.70
CA ALA A 97 16.74 9.32 22.67
C ALA A 97 15.34 8.72 22.84
N HIS A 98 15.18 7.40 22.83
CA HIS A 98 13.88 6.73 22.68
C HIS A 98 13.41 6.07 23.98
N LYS A 99 12.10 6.16 24.23
CA LYS A 99 11.37 5.42 25.26
C LYS A 99 10.26 4.60 24.58
N THR A 100 9.75 3.58 25.26
CA THR A 100 8.59 2.80 24.80
C THR A 100 7.48 3.76 24.32
N PRO A 101 6.89 3.52 23.13
CA PRO A 101 6.98 2.31 22.30
C PRO A 101 8.10 2.31 21.25
N TRP A 102 8.90 3.37 21.17
CA TRP A 102 9.93 3.52 20.14
C TRP A 102 11.24 2.86 20.53
N LEU A 103 11.86 2.20 19.56
CA LEU A 103 13.16 1.56 19.72
C LEU A 103 14.07 1.93 18.54
N SER A 104 15.37 2.04 18.83
CA SER A 104 16.41 2.29 17.84
C SER A 104 17.63 1.42 18.16
N PHE A 105 18.24 0.83 17.13
CA PHE A 105 19.38 -0.06 17.29
C PHE A 105 20.12 -0.27 15.97
N LEU A 106 21.41 -0.58 16.05
CA LEU A 106 22.23 -1.01 14.92
C LEU A 106 22.08 -2.51 14.73
N HIS A 107 21.96 -2.97 13.48
CA HIS A 107 21.99 -4.40 13.17
C HIS A 107 23.38 -4.98 13.45
N ASP A 108 23.44 -6.27 13.78
CA ASP A 108 24.70 -7.00 14.01
C ASP A 108 25.76 -6.73 12.92
N GLY A 109 26.96 -6.37 13.37
CA GLY A 109 28.12 -5.99 12.57
C GLY A 109 28.15 -4.54 12.06
N THR A 110 27.01 -3.83 12.06
CA THR A 110 26.93 -2.43 11.60
C THR A 110 27.59 -1.49 12.60
N GLU A 111 28.41 -0.57 12.11
CA GLU A 111 28.88 0.58 12.88
C GLU A 111 28.33 1.87 12.27
N GLY A 112 27.79 2.72 13.13
CA GLY A 112 27.18 3.98 12.74
C GLY A 112 26.86 4.81 13.98
N THR A 113 26.65 6.10 13.77
CA THR A 113 26.28 7.03 14.83
C THR A 113 25.26 8.01 14.28
N GLY A 114 24.64 8.78 15.17
CA GLY A 114 23.78 9.85 14.73
C GLY A 114 22.93 10.42 15.84
N THR A 115 22.22 11.48 15.47
CA THR A 115 21.31 12.17 16.39
C THR A 115 19.91 12.21 15.82
N VAL A 116 18.94 12.30 16.71
CA VAL A 116 17.57 12.68 16.40
C VAL A 116 17.23 13.95 17.18
N THR A 117 16.56 14.88 16.51
CA THR A 117 16.03 16.10 17.11
C THR A 117 14.53 16.14 16.92
N ARG A 118 13.77 16.28 18.01
CA ARG A 118 12.32 16.55 17.94
C ARG A 118 12.10 18.05 17.76
N VAL A 119 11.89 18.46 16.51
CA VAL A 119 11.78 19.87 16.09
C VAL A 119 10.34 20.37 16.24
N SER A 120 10.20 21.54 16.86
CA SER A 120 8.93 22.25 16.99
C SER A 120 8.63 23.07 15.73
N LEU A 121 7.35 23.26 15.41
CA LEU A 121 6.95 23.83 14.12
C LEU A 121 7.39 25.29 13.91
N ASP A 122 7.54 26.03 15.00
CA ASP A 122 8.08 27.39 15.03
C ASP A 122 9.57 27.46 14.67
N LYS A 123 10.30 26.35 14.83
CA LYS A 123 11.74 26.24 14.58
C LYS A 123 12.11 25.67 13.22
N LEU A 124 11.15 25.30 12.38
CA LEU A 124 11.44 24.62 11.11
C LEU A 124 12.42 25.38 10.22
N ASP A 125 12.27 26.71 10.10
CA ASP A 125 13.17 27.54 9.28
C ASP A 125 14.61 27.55 9.79
N GLU A 126 14.82 27.53 11.12
CA GLU A 126 16.15 27.48 11.75
C GLU A 126 16.91 26.18 11.40
N TYR A 127 16.19 25.11 11.07
CA TYR A 127 16.75 23.83 10.64
C TYR A 127 16.74 23.63 9.12
N GLY A 128 16.40 24.65 8.33
CA GLY A 128 16.30 24.54 6.86
C GLY A 128 15.09 23.72 6.39
N LEU A 129 14.06 23.58 7.22
CA LEU A 129 12.87 22.77 6.99
C LEU A 129 11.65 23.61 6.60
N THR A 130 11.86 24.74 5.91
CA THR A 130 10.80 25.65 5.49
C THR A 130 9.68 24.89 4.76
N PRO A 131 8.43 24.94 5.27
CA PRO A 131 7.29 24.28 4.64
C PRO A 131 7.01 24.82 3.25
N ASN A 132 6.83 23.93 2.28
CA ASN A 132 6.28 24.30 0.97
C ASN A 132 4.74 24.29 1.00
N GLU A 133 4.11 24.82 -0.05
CA GLU A 133 2.65 24.95 -0.14
C GLU A 133 1.93 23.61 0.04
N ASN A 134 2.48 22.52 -0.52
CA ASN A 134 1.88 21.20 -0.42
C ASN A 134 1.89 20.70 1.04
N PHE A 135 3.03 20.83 1.72
CA PHE A 135 3.14 20.46 3.13
C PHE A 135 2.26 21.34 4.02
N LEU A 136 2.15 22.64 3.75
CA LEU A 136 1.20 23.53 4.44
C LEU A 136 -0.25 23.07 4.25
N ASN A 137 -0.69 22.87 3.01
CA ASN A 137 -2.10 22.60 2.72
C ASN A 137 -2.55 21.19 3.16
N ARG A 138 -1.67 20.18 3.02
CA ARG A 138 -2.02 18.76 3.25
C ARG A 138 -1.41 18.18 4.52
N GLY A 139 -0.35 18.78 5.05
CA GLY A 139 0.46 18.22 6.13
C GLY A 139 0.35 18.99 7.44
N ILE A 140 0.52 20.32 7.42
CA ILE A 140 0.74 21.09 8.65
C ILE A 140 -0.30 22.18 8.94
N GLY A 141 -1.08 22.56 7.95
CA GLY A 141 -2.02 23.67 8.01
C GLY A 141 -1.33 25.02 7.79
N TYR A 142 -2.05 26.09 8.14
CA TYR A 142 -1.57 27.47 8.06
C TYR A 142 -1.03 27.94 9.41
N LYS A 143 0.04 28.74 9.37
CA LYS A 143 0.58 29.41 10.55
C LYS A 143 -0.45 30.40 11.08
N ASN A 144 -0.71 30.36 12.39
CA ASN A 144 -1.64 31.29 13.03
C ASN A 144 -1.14 32.74 12.86
N HIS A 145 -2.06 33.68 12.57
CA HIS A 145 -1.72 35.09 12.36
C HIS A 145 -1.22 35.69 13.67
N GLY A 146 0.10 35.80 13.81
CA GLY A 146 0.77 36.38 14.98
C GLY A 146 1.20 35.38 16.07
N GLY A 147 1.25 34.07 15.79
CA GLY A 147 1.72 33.06 16.73
C GLY A 147 2.79 32.10 16.20
N GLU A 148 3.40 31.35 17.11
CA GLU A 148 4.38 30.27 16.84
C GLU A 148 3.71 28.94 16.42
N ALA A 149 2.38 28.83 16.53
CA ALA A 149 1.63 27.61 16.27
C ALA A 149 0.90 27.60 14.91
N PHE A 150 0.59 26.40 14.42
CA PHE A 150 -0.26 26.17 13.25
C PHE A 150 -1.71 25.92 13.69
N TYR A 151 -2.71 26.43 12.96
CA TYR A 151 -4.12 26.18 13.28
C TYR A 151 -4.43 24.67 13.27
N GLY A 152 -4.91 24.12 14.39
CA GLY A 152 -5.32 22.71 14.52
C GLY A 152 -4.17 21.69 14.62
N SER A 153 -2.92 22.14 14.63
CA SER A 153 -1.76 21.30 14.33
C SER A 153 -0.65 21.44 15.38
N ASN A 154 -0.55 20.46 16.28
CA ASN A 154 0.47 20.40 17.33
C ASN A 154 1.47 19.24 17.16
N TYR A 155 1.59 18.65 15.97
CA TYR A 155 2.57 17.56 15.75
C TYR A 155 4.02 18.08 15.79
N ARG A 156 4.95 17.14 15.71
CA ARG A 156 6.39 17.41 15.70
C ARG A 156 7.03 16.85 14.45
N VAL A 157 8.22 17.37 14.15
CA VAL A 157 9.10 16.85 13.12
C VAL A 157 10.26 16.13 13.81
N LEU A 158 10.66 14.98 13.28
CA LEU A 158 11.92 14.35 13.68
C LEU A 158 12.96 14.65 12.62
N LEU A 159 14.05 15.29 13.01
CA LEU A 159 15.22 15.49 12.17
C LEU A 159 16.29 14.48 12.60
N PHE A 160 16.60 13.57 11.71
CA PHE A 160 17.69 12.61 11.86
C PHE A 160 18.94 13.12 11.16
N ASP A 161 20.11 12.96 11.80
CA ASP A 161 21.44 13.16 11.23
C ASP A 161 22.24 11.89 11.53
N ILE A 162 22.32 10.99 10.55
CA ILE A 162 22.83 9.62 10.71
C ILE A 162 24.02 9.40 9.78
N GLU A 163 25.03 8.72 10.29
CA GLU A 163 26.18 8.22 9.53
C GLU A 163 26.37 6.72 9.79
N ILE A 164 26.50 5.94 8.72
CA ILE A 164 26.83 4.51 8.78
C ILE A 164 28.18 4.31 8.11
N THR A 165 29.17 3.91 8.91
CA THR A 165 30.58 3.80 8.49
C THR A 165 30.98 2.36 8.16
N LYS A 166 30.22 1.36 8.60
CA LYS A 166 30.51 -0.06 8.36
C LYS A 166 29.24 -0.87 8.12
N GLY A 167 29.31 -1.77 7.15
CA GLY A 167 28.23 -2.70 6.84
C GLY A 167 28.08 -3.85 7.84
N ARG A 168 27.06 -4.67 7.62
CA ARG A 168 26.78 -5.85 8.46
C ARG A 168 27.85 -6.93 8.28
N ASN A 169 27.93 -7.85 9.24
CA ASN A 169 28.84 -9.01 9.16
C ASN A 169 28.57 -9.89 7.93
N SER A 170 27.31 -9.98 7.50
CA SER A 170 26.89 -10.74 6.32
C SER A 170 26.93 -9.94 5.01
N ASP A 171 27.12 -8.62 5.06
CA ASP A 171 27.10 -7.72 3.91
C ASP A 171 27.86 -6.41 4.23
N ALA A 172 29.15 -6.42 3.92
CA ALA A 172 30.07 -5.33 4.27
C ALA A 172 29.73 -3.99 3.61
N ASN A 173 28.95 -4.00 2.52
CA ASN A 173 28.58 -2.79 1.78
C ASN A 173 27.22 -2.23 2.20
N ASN A 174 26.57 -2.83 3.20
CA ASN A 174 25.23 -2.43 3.61
C ASN A 174 25.06 -2.55 5.12
N GLY A 175 25.18 -1.42 5.81
CA GLY A 175 24.85 -1.30 7.23
C GLY A 175 23.36 -1.02 7.41
N GLN A 176 22.84 -1.34 8.59
CA GLN A 176 21.44 -1.08 8.93
C GLN A 176 21.31 -0.44 10.31
N PHE A 177 20.73 0.75 10.35
CA PHE A 177 20.39 1.45 11.58
C PHE A 177 18.86 1.58 11.67
N PHE A 178 18.25 0.75 12.51
CA PHE A 178 16.82 0.79 12.77
C PHE A 178 16.47 1.95 13.69
N VAL A 179 15.44 2.70 13.32
CA VAL A 179 14.90 3.83 14.07
C VAL A 179 13.38 3.71 14.15
N LEU A 180 12.76 4.30 15.17
CA LEU A 180 11.29 4.31 15.30
C LEU A 180 10.65 2.92 15.24
N SER A 181 11.40 1.87 15.60
CA SER A 181 10.87 0.52 15.54
C SER A 181 9.80 0.35 16.60
N GLN A 182 8.66 -0.18 16.19
CA GLN A 182 7.59 -0.67 17.08
C GLN A 182 7.52 -2.18 16.90
N GLY A 183 7.21 -2.88 18.00
CA GLY A 183 7.32 -4.33 18.12
C GLY A 183 6.72 -5.16 16.98
N CYS A 184 7.01 -6.45 17.01
CA CYS A 184 6.52 -7.39 16.01
C CYS A 184 5.17 -7.95 16.44
N ASP A 185 4.08 -7.38 15.95
CA ASP A 185 2.82 -8.12 16.03
C ASP A 185 2.93 -9.37 15.16
N THR A 186 2.35 -10.49 15.61
CA THR A 186 2.39 -11.79 14.91
C THR A 186 1.45 -11.86 13.70
N HIS A 187 1.33 -10.77 12.94
CA HIS A 187 0.56 -10.73 11.70
C HIS A 187 1.49 -11.05 10.52
N PHE A 188 1.41 -12.27 10.00
CA PHE A 188 2.24 -12.72 8.87
C PHE A 188 1.35 -13.06 7.67
N GLY A 189 1.34 -12.16 6.67
CA GLY A 189 0.55 -12.32 5.44
C GLY A 189 1.14 -11.56 4.26
N TRP A 190 2.48 -11.52 4.15
CA TRP A 190 3.19 -10.73 3.14
C TRP A 190 2.66 -11.02 1.73
N GLY A 191 2.09 -10.00 1.09
CA GLY A 191 1.59 -10.10 -0.28
C GLY A 191 0.42 -11.08 -0.47
N ARG A 192 -0.23 -11.53 0.60
CA ARG A 192 -1.28 -12.56 0.57
C ARG A 192 -2.59 -12.14 1.26
N GLY A 193 -2.66 -10.92 1.81
CA GLY A 193 -3.90 -10.42 2.43
C GLY A 193 -4.93 -9.97 1.40
N GLU A 194 -6.21 -10.27 1.64
CA GLU A 194 -7.35 -9.76 0.86
C GLU A 194 -7.62 -8.26 1.08
N PHE A 195 -6.88 -7.62 1.99
CA PHE A 195 -6.93 -6.19 2.28
C PHE A 195 -5.61 -5.52 1.90
N LEU A 196 -5.66 -4.21 1.63
CA LEU A 196 -4.48 -3.39 1.40
C LEU A 196 -3.94 -2.82 2.71
N THR A 197 -2.65 -2.57 2.76
CA THR A 197 -2.02 -1.71 3.76
C THR A 197 -1.40 -0.51 3.06
N GLN A 198 -1.50 0.64 3.71
CA GLN A 198 -0.90 1.89 3.27
C GLN A 198 0.18 2.29 4.26
N ALA A 199 1.29 2.79 3.72
CA ALA A 199 2.20 3.65 4.44
C ALA A 199 2.19 5.05 3.83
N SER A 200 2.39 6.06 4.64
CA SER A 200 2.66 7.43 4.18
C SER A 200 3.54 8.19 5.16
N CYS A 201 4.34 9.13 4.66
CA CYS A 201 5.20 9.97 5.48
C CYS A 201 5.59 11.24 4.71
N TRP A 202 5.63 12.38 5.39
CA TRP A 202 6.28 13.58 4.86
C TRP A 202 7.78 13.50 5.12
N ILE A 203 8.58 13.78 4.10
CA ILE A 203 10.04 13.66 4.16
C ILE A 203 10.69 14.91 3.58
N ASN A 204 11.76 15.41 4.19
CA ASN A 204 12.64 16.41 3.61
C ASN A 204 14.10 15.98 3.77
N VAL A 205 14.79 15.71 2.66
CA VAL A 205 16.19 15.27 2.66
C VAL A 205 17.10 16.49 2.49
N LEU A 206 17.89 16.78 3.53
CA LEU A 206 18.78 17.94 3.60
C LEU A 206 20.23 17.60 3.25
N GLU A 207 20.66 16.38 3.56
CA GLU A 207 21.99 15.86 3.25
C GLU A 207 21.86 14.38 2.91
N CYS A 208 22.56 13.92 1.89
CA CYS A 208 22.68 12.52 1.54
C CYS A 208 24.01 12.34 0.81
N ALA A 209 24.79 11.34 1.23
CA ALA A 209 26.08 10.99 0.67
C ALA A 209 26.19 9.48 0.48
N ASP A 210 26.94 9.07 -0.54
CA ASP A 210 27.21 7.68 -0.88
C ASP A 210 25.95 6.85 -1.21
N THR A 211 25.73 5.75 -0.48
CA THR A 211 24.72 4.72 -0.81
C THR A 211 23.59 4.63 0.21
N ILE A 212 23.65 5.45 1.26
CA ILE A 212 22.67 5.44 2.34
C ILE A 212 21.29 5.84 1.82
N ARG A 213 20.28 5.17 2.36
CA ARG A 213 18.87 5.40 2.07
C ARG A 213 18.09 5.28 3.35
N PHE A 214 16.98 5.98 3.43
CA PHE A 214 16.09 5.92 4.58
C PHE A 214 14.72 5.40 4.20
N TYR A 215 14.28 4.41 4.97
CA TYR A 215 12.97 3.77 4.84
C TYR A 215 12.12 4.16 6.05
N PRO A 216 11.31 5.23 5.98
CA PRO A 216 10.43 5.63 7.09
C PRO A 216 9.32 4.62 7.39
N SER A 217 9.04 3.71 6.45
CA SER A 217 8.23 2.53 6.69
C SER A 217 8.81 1.35 5.93
N SER A 218 9.08 0.27 6.64
CA SER A 218 9.59 -0.98 6.10
C SER A 218 9.05 -2.15 6.90
N ASN A 219 9.07 -3.31 6.25
CA ASN A 219 8.64 -4.61 6.76
C ASN A 219 7.13 -4.68 7.07
N ARG A 220 6.57 -3.99 8.09
CA ARG A 220 5.16 -4.07 8.54
C ARG A 220 4.13 -3.80 7.45
N SER A 221 4.33 -2.77 6.65
CA SER A 221 3.41 -2.30 5.60
C SER A 221 4.15 -2.05 4.28
N ALA A 222 3.47 -1.40 3.33
CA ALA A 222 4.11 -0.92 2.11
C ALA A 222 5.39 -0.13 2.43
N THR A 223 6.45 -0.39 1.67
CA THR A 223 7.74 0.26 1.87
C THR A 223 7.72 1.65 1.26
N ILE A 224 8.17 2.63 2.02
CA ILE A 224 8.50 3.96 1.52
C ILE A 224 10.01 4.13 1.62
N GLU A 225 10.61 4.77 0.62
CA GLU A 225 12.03 5.05 0.57
C GLU A 225 12.27 6.53 0.21
N CYS A 226 13.36 7.07 0.75
CA CYS A 226 14.03 8.25 0.24
C CYS A 226 15.55 8.04 0.18
N ASN A 227 16.19 8.71 -0.76
CA ASN A 227 17.61 8.54 -1.06
C ASN A 227 18.18 9.82 -1.70
N GLN A 228 19.38 9.74 -2.29
CA GLN A 228 20.06 10.85 -2.96
C GLN A 228 19.17 11.62 -3.95
N SER A 229 18.25 10.93 -4.64
CA SER A 229 17.38 11.56 -5.63
C SER A 229 16.35 12.52 -5.01
N ASP A 230 16.13 12.49 -3.70
CA ASP A 230 15.21 13.36 -2.98
C ASP A 230 15.89 14.59 -2.36
N LEU A 231 17.23 14.66 -2.41
CA LEU A 231 18.03 15.73 -1.82
C LEU A 231 17.61 17.11 -2.36
N GLY A 232 17.32 18.04 -1.45
CA GLY A 232 17.05 19.45 -1.79
C GLY A 232 15.69 19.72 -2.44
N LYS A 233 14.79 18.74 -2.50
CA LYS A 233 13.42 18.94 -3.05
C LYS A 233 12.43 19.56 -2.05
N GLY A 234 12.88 19.86 -0.83
CA GLY A 234 12.02 20.26 0.27
C GLY A 234 11.09 19.13 0.72
N TRP A 235 9.97 19.48 1.36
CA TRP A 235 8.99 18.51 1.87
C TRP A 235 8.28 17.74 0.74
N GLN A 236 8.41 16.43 0.74
CA GLN A 236 7.80 15.49 -0.18
C GLN A 236 6.85 14.56 0.58
N TYR A 237 5.63 14.41 0.08
CA TYR A 237 4.73 13.37 0.57
C TYR A 237 5.07 12.06 -0.14
N LYS A 238 5.49 11.05 0.63
CA LYS A 238 5.75 9.72 0.10
C LYS A 238 4.66 8.78 0.60
N HIS A 239 4.16 7.95 -0.31
CA HIS A 239 3.06 7.02 -0.05
C HIS A 239 3.32 5.72 -0.82
N ALA A 240 2.92 4.60 -0.24
CA ALA A 240 2.91 3.32 -0.91
C ALA A 240 1.77 2.44 -0.39
N ILE A 241 1.34 1.47 -1.20
CA ILE A 241 0.36 0.45 -0.83
C ILE A 241 0.89 -0.95 -1.13
N ARG A 242 0.41 -1.94 -0.37
CA ARG A 242 0.65 -3.37 -0.65
C ARG A 242 -0.49 -4.23 -0.14
N SER A 243 -0.60 -5.46 -0.62
CA SER A 243 -1.54 -6.44 -0.06
C SER A 243 -1.03 -7.05 1.25
N GLY A 244 -1.90 -7.05 2.27
CA GLY A 244 -1.65 -7.65 3.58
C GLY A 244 -0.67 -6.91 4.49
N TRP A 245 -0.51 -7.46 5.70
CA TRP A 245 0.51 -7.11 6.69
C TRP A 245 1.71 -8.04 6.61
N GLY A 246 2.81 -7.67 7.26
CA GLY A 246 3.83 -8.66 7.54
C GLY A 246 4.99 -8.13 8.34
N GLY A 247 5.51 -8.92 9.27
CA GLY A 247 6.69 -8.57 10.04
C GLY A 247 6.50 -7.34 10.94
N CYS A 248 7.62 -6.82 11.44
CA CYS A 248 7.68 -5.77 12.45
C CYS A 248 7.68 -4.38 11.80
N HIS A 249 7.28 -3.32 12.51
CA HIS A 249 7.52 -1.98 12.00
C HIS A 249 8.97 -1.61 12.23
N GLN A 250 9.76 -1.59 11.18
CA GLN A 250 11.22 -1.43 11.26
C GLN A 250 11.71 -0.37 10.28
N PRO A 251 11.36 0.92 10.48
CA PRO A 251 12.03 1.99 9.75
C PRO A 251 13.54 1.90 9.95
N LEU A 252 14.30 2.15 8.90
CA LEU A 252 15.75 2.06 8.98
C LEU A 252 16.46 2.97 7.99
N PHE A 253 17.69 3.33 8.36
CA PHE A 253 18.72 3.72 7.42
C PHE A 253 19.45 2.46 6.95
N SER A 254 19.63 2.31 5.64
CA SER A 254 20.35 1.19 5.03
C SER A 254 21.39 1.70 4.04
N GLY A 255 22.54 1.03 3.98
CA GLY A 255 23.67 1.40 3.12
C GLY A 255 24.83 1.97 3.93
N LEU A 256 25.74 2.66 3.25
CA LEU A 256 26.88 3.36 3.87
C LEU A 256 26.84 4.83 3.49
N GLY A 257 27.37 5.68 4.37
CA GLY A 257 27.46 7.13 4.18
C GLY A 257 26.64 7.90 5.19
N LYS A 258 26.35 9.16 4.87
CA LYS A 258 25.69 10.11 5.78
C LYS A 258 24.38 10.63 5.20
N MET A 259 23.36 10.74 6.06
CA MET A 259 22.05 11.27 5.69
C MET A 259 21.49 12.17 6.78
N LYS A 260 21.07 13.38 6.39
CA LYS A 260 20.26 14.28 7.20
C LYS A 260 18.87 14.37 6.59
N VAL A 261 17.87 13.88 7.32
CA VAL A 261 16.51 13.77 6.83
C VAL A 261 15.50 14.09 7.92
N ALA A 262 14.51 14.91 7.59
CA ALA A 262 13.37 15.19 8.45
C ALA A 262 12.16 14.36 8.03
N ILE A 263 11.39 13.91 9.02
CA ILE A 263 10.08 13.30 8.79
C ILE A 263 8.97 13.94 9.61
N CYS A 264 7.76 13.83 9.09
CA CYS A 264 6.55 14.24 9.79
C CYS A 264 5.39 13.30 9.47
N LEU A 265 4.54 13.06 10.48
CA LEU A 265 3.29 12.29 10.37
C LEU A 265 3.45 10.92 9.67
N PRO A 266 4.36 10.05 10.12
CA PRO A 266 4.42 8.69 9.62
C PRO A 266 3.10 7.96 9.93
N TYR A 267 2.58 7.30 8.92
CA TYR A 267 1.32 6.57 8.98
C TYR A 267 1.50 5.17 8.44
N VAL A 268 0.92 4.20 9.16
CA VAL A 268 0.80 2.82 8.72
C VAL A 268 -0.59 2.32 9.12
N GLY A 269 -1.38 1.86 8.16
CA GLY A 269 -2.74 1.37 8.43
C GLY A 269 -3.28 0.44 7.35
N THR A 270 -4.46 -0.16 7.59
CA THR A 270 -5.18 -0.92 6.56
C THR A 270 -5.99 0.00 5.66
N GLY A 271 -6.27 -0.50 4.45
CA GLY A 271 -6.98 0.22 3.40
C GLY A 271 -6.05 0.90 2.40
N ASN A 272 -6.68 1.56 1.44
CA ASN A 272 -6.02 2.41 0.46
C ASN A 272 -6.74 3.76 0.48
N HIS A 273 -6.10 4.74 1.09
CA HIS A 273 -6.62 6.11 1.20
C HIS A 273 -6.28 6.94 -0.05
N GLY A 274 -5.67 6.32 -1.07
CA GLY A 274 -5.11 6.99 -2.22
C GLY A 274 -3.99 7.94 -1.82
N ASP A 275 -3.90 9.08 -2.50
CA ASP A 275 -2.99 10.16 -2.13
C ASP A 275 -3.52 10.99 -0.94
N ASN A 276 -4.57 10.57 -0.23
CA ASN A 276 -5.01 11.31 0.96
C ASN A 276 -4.13 10.97 2.15
N MET A 277 -3.68 12.01 2.85
CA MET A 277 -2.99 11.84 4.13
C MET A 277 -4.03 11.57 5.22
N VAL A 278 -3.90 10.44 5.90
CA VAL A 278 -4.70 10.14 7.09
C VAL A 278 -3.96 10.69 8.29
N TRP A 279 -4.55 11.67 8.95
CA TRP A 279 -4.01 12.26 10.16
C TRP A 279 -4.02 11.23 11.28
N ALA A 280 -2.83 10.95 11.83
CA ALA A 280 -2.71 10.32 13.14
C ALA A 280 -3.59 11.11 14.12
N ASP A 281 -4.56 10.46 14.76
CA ASP A 281 -5.54 11.01 15.71
C ASP A 281 -6.72 11.85 15.17
N SER A 282 -7.10 11.75 13.89
CA SER A 282 -8.39 12.32 13.42
C SER A 282 -9.20 11.38 12.55
N VAL A 283 -9.45 10.19 13.08
CA VAL A 283 -10.71 9.51 12.82
C VAL A 283 -11.69 10.02 13.89
N GLY A 284 -12.34 11.18 13.65
CA GLY A 284 -13.33 11.69 14.61
C GLY A 284 -13.61 13.19 14.68
N PHE A 285 -13.15 14.04 13.74
CA PHE A 285 -13.73 15.40 13.64
C PHE A 285 -14.91 15.37 12.65
N PRO A 286 -16.16 15.66 13.09
CA PRO A 286 -17.40 15.40 12.35
C PRO A 286 -17.64 16.16 11.02
N TYR A 287 -16.62 16.80 10.43
CA TYR A 287 -16.64 17.10 9.00
C TYR A 287 -16.29 15.86 8.15
N THR A 288 -15.92 14.75 8.77
CA THR A 288 -15.97 13.39 8.19
C THR A 288 -16.99 12.56 9.00
N HIS A 289 -18.27 12.80 8.70
CA HIS A 289 -19.50 12.11 9.15
C HIS A 289 -19.49 11.35 10.50
N THR A 290 -20.33 11.88 11.41
CA THR A 290 -20.92 11.28 12.64
C THR A 290 -20.27 11.62 14.00
N ASP A 291 -20.90 12.60 14.66
CA ASP A 291 -21.22 12.80 16.08
C ASP A 291 -20.23 12.42 17.19
N ALA A 292 -19.91 13.47 17.96
CA ALA A 292 -19.24 13.43 19.24
C ALA A 292 -19.97 12.55 20.27
N ALA A 293 -19.33 11.48 20.72
CA ALA A 293 -19.65 10.83 21.98
C ALA A 293 -18.39 10.23 22.62
N GLY A 294 -17.94 10.87 23.71
CA GLY A 294 -17.22 10.19 24.80
C GLY A 294 -15.70 10.21 24.77
N TYR A 295 -15.09 11.34 25.14
CA TYR A 295 -13.80 11.31 25.84
C TYR A 295 -14.05 11.73 27.30
N VAL A 296 -14.16 10.73 28.18
CA VAL A 296 -14.08 10.88 29.63
C VAL A 296 -12.73 10.27 30.03
N GLY A 297 -11.97 11.02 30.83
CA GLY A 297 -10.51 10.95 30.94
C GLY A 297 -9.89 9.66 31.44
N VAL A 298 -8.57 9.58 31.25
CA VAL A 298 -7.54 9.50 32.30
C VAL A 298 -6.28 10.22 31.78
#